data_AF-A0A376UAI8-F1
#
_entry.id   AF-A0A376UAI8-F1
#
_cell.length_a   1.000
_cell.length_b   1.000
_cell.length_c   1.000
_cell.angle_alpha   90.00
_cell.angle_beta   90.00
_cell.angle_gamma   90.00
#
_symmetry.space_group_name_H-M   'P 1'
#
loop_
_entity.id
_entity.type
_entity.pdbx_description
1 polymer ?
#
loop_
_entity_poly.entity_id
_entity_poly.type
_entity_poly.pdbx_seq_one_letter_code
_entity_poly.pdbx_strand_id
1 'polypeptide(L)' 'MNFHHLAYWQDKALSLAIENRLFINGEYTAAAGK' A
#
# COMPACT_ATOMS: atom_id res chain seq x y z
N MET A 1 8.57 -24.43 8.90
CA MET A 1 7.25 -23.91 8.48
C MET A 1 7.30 -23.74 6.96
N ASN A 2 6.37 -24.33 6.21
CA ASN A 2 6.38 -24.26 4.75
C ASN A 2 5.43 -23.12 4.31
N PHE A 3 6.00 -22.04 3.80
CA PHE A 3 5.24 -20.84 3.44
C PHE A 3 4.83 -20.91 1.98
N HIS A 4 3.66 -21.52 1.74
CA HIS A 4 3.05 -21.54 0.41
C HIS A 4 2.84 -20.11 -0.08
N HIS A 5 3.24 -19.84 -1.33
CA HIS A 5 3.15 -18.53 -1.97
C HIS A 5 4.05 -17.42 -1.37
N LEU A 6 5.11 -17.77 -0.64
CA LEU A 6 6.04 -16.78 -0.08
C LEU A 6 6.59 -15.82 -1.13
N ALA A 7 7.15 -16.35 -2.23
CA ALA A 7 7.70 -15.54 -3.31
C ALA A 7 6.64 -14.63 -3.96
N TYR A 8 5.45 -15.18 -4.21
CA TYR A 8 4.32 -14.41 -4.76
C TYR A 8 3.94 -13.22 -3.86
N TRP A 9 3.85 -13.42 -2.54
CA TRP A 9 3.51 -12.32 -1.63
C TRP A 9 4.65 -11.31 -1.46
N GLN A 10 5.90 -11.74 -1.56
CA GLN A 10 7.06 -10.85 -1.58
C GLN A 10 7.05 -9.94 -2.82
N ASP A 11 6.88 -10.52 -4.00
CA ASP A 11 6.81 -9.77 -5.26
C ASP A 11 5.63 -8.78 -5.26
N LYS A 12 4.47 -9.24 -4.76
CA LYS A 12 3.29 -8.40 -4.66
C LYS A 12 3.51 -7.21 -3.74
N ALA A 13 4.15 -7.41 -2.58
CA ALA A 13 4.46 -6.33 -1.64
C ALA A 13 5.40 -5.27 -2.23
N LEU A 14 6.38 -5.69 -3.03
CA LEU A 14 7.30 -4.77 -3.73
C LEU A 14 6.61 -3.95 -4.82
N SER A 15 5.64 -4.55 -5.51
CA SER A 15 4.90 -3.90 -6.60
C SER A 15 3.74 -3.00 -6.14
N LEU A 16 3.32 -3.11 -4.88
CA LEU A 16 2.11 -2.46 -4.40
C LEU A 16 2.37 -0.98 -4.10
N ALA A 17 1.72 -0.09 -4.87
CA ALA A 17 1.65 1.31 -4.51
C ALA A 17 0.70 1.48 -3.31
N ILE A 18 1.26 1.82 -2.15
CA ILE A 18 0.49 2.05 -0.93
C ILE A 18 -0.06 3.48 -0.95
N GLU A 19 -1.38 3.61 -0.99
CA GLU A 19 -2.07 4.89 -0.86
C GLU A 19 -1.87 5.45 0.56
N ASN A 20 -1.26 6.62 0.65
CA ASN A 20 -0.90 7.27 1.92
C ASN A 20 -1.54 8.65 2.07
N ARG A 21 -2.35 9.07 1.11
CA ARG A 21 -3.09 10.34 1.13
C ARG A 21 -4.22 10.29 2.14
N LEU A 22 -4.56 11.46 2.68
CA LEU A 22 -5.70 11.60 3.58
C LEU A 22 -6.98 11.37 2.79
N PHE A 23 -7.93 10.63 3.34
CA PHE A 23 -9.23 10.44 2.73
C PHE A 23 -10.26 11.36 3.41
N ILE A 24 -10.61 12.47 2.74
CA ILE A 24 -11.48 13.52 3.28
C ILE A 24 -12.60 13.79 2.27
N ASN A 25 -13.85 13.79 2.75
CA ASN A 25 -15.05 14.03 1.92
C ASN A 25 -15.16 13.15 0.66
N GLY A 26 -14.67 11.92 0.71
CA GLY A 26 -14.71 10.99 -0.43
C GLY A 26 -13.54 11.12 -1.41
N GLU A 27 -12.59 12.02 -1.14
CA GLU A 27 -11.43 12.25 -2.01
C GLU A 27 -10.11 12.00 -1.27
N TYR A 28 -9.12 11.50 -2.00
CA TYR A 28 -7.75 11.38 -1.51
C TYR A 28 -7.02 12.72 -1.70
N THR A 29 -6.77 13.42 -0.60
CA THR A 29 -6.01 14.68 -0.59
C THR A 29 -4.59 14.46 -0.10
N ALA A 30 -3.63 15.21 -0.67
CA ALA A 30 -2.27 15.23 -0.17
C ALA A 30 -2.28 15.48 1.34
N ALA A 31 -1.43 14.74 2.07
CA ALA A 31 -1.21 15.06 3.47
C ALA A 31 -0.75 16.52 3.56
N ALA A 32 -1.42 17.32 4.38
CA ALA A 32 -1.03 18.70 4.63
C ALA A 32 0.33 18.72 5.34
N GLY A 33 1.41 18.59 4.56
CA GLY A 33 2.79 18.75 4.99
C GLY A 33 3.23 20.20 4.77
N LYS A 34 3.91 20.75 5.78
CA LYS A 34 4.42 22.12 5.91
C LYS A 34 5.09 22.70 4.67
#